data_AF-A0A7X6YQW1-F1
#
_entry.id   AF-A0A7X6YQW1-F1
#
_cell.length_a   1.000
_cell.length_b   1.000
_cell.length_c   1.000
_cell.angle_alpha   90.00
_cell.angle_beta   90.00
_cell.angle_gamma   90.00
#
_symmetry.space_group_name_H-M   'P 1'
#
loop_
_entity.id
_entity.type
_entity.pdbx_description
1 polymer ?
#
loop_
_entity_poly.entity_id
_entity_poly.type
_entity_poly.pdbx_seq_one_letter_code
_entity_poly.pdbx_strand_id
1 'polypeptide(L)'
;MADKMAQIAQLDLDKFSREMLDNSSSIKSMSPEEILNYDFKEFFLNKHKVGIGQITSSNTEELNAVRESLLHYLHKLLEKQDYHVLMMIVSDPRREGSEILFAEKEKGLVNKAFNTDSAENSMFLEGVISRKKQIVPFLNTVLQ
;
A
#
# COMPACT_ATOMS: atom_id res chain seq x y z
N MET A 1 22.64 -11.95 -9.41
CA MET A 1 22.04 -11.67 -10.75
C MET A 1 22.11 -10.18 -11.06
N ALA A 2 21.67 -9.31 -10.14
CA ALA A 2 21.82 -7.86 -10.24
C ALA A 2 23.26 -7.41 -10.53
N ASP A 3 24.26 -7.91 -9.79
CA ASP A 3 25.68 -7.52 -9.99
C ASP A 3 26.19 -7.83 -11.40
N LYS A 4 25.81 -8.99 -11.93
CA LYS A 4 26.17 -9.40 -13.31
C LYS A 4 25.54 -8.47 -14.34
N MET A 5 24.29 -8.05 -14.13
CA MET A 5 23.60 -7.13 -15.04
C MET A 5 24.20 -5.72 -14.95
N ALA A 6 24.56 -5.27 -13.75
CA ALA A 6 25.19 -3.97 -13.54
C ALA A 6 26.59 -3.90 -14.17
N GLN A 7 27.37 -4.98 -14.11
CA GLN A 7 28.65 -5.09 -14.81
C GLN A 7 28.47 -4.98 -16.33
N ILE A 8 27.48 -5.65 -16.90
CA ILE A 8 27.17 -5.55 -18.34
C ILE A 8 26.74 -4.12 -18.71
N ALA A 9 25.91 -3.49 -17.88
CA ALA A 9 25.41 -2.14 -18.08
C ALA A 9 26.41 -1.03 -17.70
N GLN A 10 27.56 -1.38 -17.10
CA GLN A 10 28.55 -0.44 -16.55
C GLN A 10 27.94 0.55 -15.54
N LEU A 11 27.04 0.06 -14.68
CA LEU A 11 26.34 0.85 -13.67
C LEU A 11 26.87 0.54 -12.27
N ASP A 12 26.98 1.58 -11.45
CA ASP A 12 27.09 1.44 -10.00
C ASP A 12 25.68 1.16 -9.44
N LEU A 13 25.49 -0.05 -8.93
CA LEU A 13 24.19 -0.53 -8.44
C LEU A 13 23.63 0.32 -7.29
N ASP A 14 24.49 0.71 -6.36
CA ASP A 14 24.07 1.46 -5.18
C ASP A 14 23.68 2.89 -5.57
N LYS A 15 24.48 3.52 -6.43
CA LYS A 15 24.17 4.84 -6.98
C LYS A 15 22.89 4.81 -7.81
N PHE A 16 22.78 3.84 -8.72
CA PHE A 16 21.59 3.67 -9.56
C PHE A 16 20.33 3.41 -8.74
N SER A 17 20.41 2.56 -7.71
CA SER A 17 19.27 2.31 -6.81
C SER A 17 18.86 3.56 -6.06
N ARG A 18 19.81 4.36 -5.57
CA ARG A 18 19.51 5.62 -4.88
C ARG A 18 18.83 6.61 -5.83
N GLU A 19 19.42 6.83 -7.01
CA GLU A 19 18.84 7.74 -8.00
C GLU A 19 17.45 7.29 -8.46
N MET A 20 17.21 5.98 -8.61
CA MET A 20 15.89 5.45 -8.95
C MET A 20 14.86 5.69 -7.83
N LEU A 21 15.26 5.53 -6.57
CA LEU A 21 14.39 5.78 -5.42
C LEU A 21 14.13 7.29 -5.23
N ASP A 22 15.12 8.14 -5.45
CA ASP A 22 14.98 9.59 -5.30
C ASP A 22 14.13 10.20 -6.44
N ASN A 23 14.13 9.58 -7.63
CA ASN A 23 13.24 9.95 -8.73
C ASN A 23 11.89 9.21 -8.70
N SER A 24 11.61 8.44 -7.66
CA SER A 24 10.29 7.84 -7.49
C SER A 24 9.22 8.92 -7.31
N SER A 25 8.03 8.68 -7.84
CA SER A 25 6.96 9.68 -7.90
C SER A 25 6.62 10.25 -6.52
N SER A 26 6.65 11.59 -6.39
CA SER A 26 6.13 12.27 -5.20
C SER A 26 4.62 12.09 -5.14
N ILE A 27 4.14 11.50 -4.04
CA ILE A 27 2.72 11.22 -3.87
C ILE A 27 1.93 12.49 -3.56
N LYS A 28 2.62 13.53 -3.08
CA LYS A 28 2.01 14.82 -2.70
C LYS A 28 1.43 15.58 -3.91
N SER A 29 1.95 15.38 -5.10
CA SER A 29 1.44 16.01 -6.33
C SER A 29 0.30 15.25 -7.00
N MET A 30 -0.03 14.05 -6.52
CA MET A 30 -1.05 13.18 -7.10
C MET A 30 -2.38 13.35 -6.35
N SER A 31 -3.48 13.25 -7.07
CA SER A 31 -4.81 13.15 -6.45
C SER A 31 -5.00 11.80 -5.76
N PRO A 32 -5.91 11.68 -4.76
CA PRO A 32 -6.20 10.40 -4.12
C PRO A 32 -6.59 9.27 -5.09
N GLU A 33 -7.27 9.61 -6.18
CA GLU A 33 -7.61 8.67 -7.25
C GLU A 33 -6.38 8.17 -8.01
N GLU A 34 -5.45 9.06 -8.36
CA GLU A 34 -4.20 8.69 -9.02
C GLU A 34 -3.31 7.85 -8.09
N ILE A 35 -3.23 8.21 -6.80
CA ILE A 35 -2.46 7.47 -5.79
C ILE A 35 -3.00 6.03 -5.68
N LEU A 36 -4.31 5.88 -5.51
CA LEU A 36 -4.92 4.55 -5.40
C LEU A 36 -4.69 3.71 -6.67
N ASN A 37 -4.89 4.33 -7.84
CA ASN A 37 -4.84 3.64 -9.13
C ASN A 37 -3.43 3.36 -9.66
N TYR A 38 -2.37 3.86 -9.00
CA TYR A 38 -0.98 3.69 -9.44
C TYR A 38 -0.57 2.21 -9.62
N ASP A 39 -0.87 1.36 -8.62
CA ASP A 39 -0.82 -0.12 -8.73
C ASP A 39 -2.04 -0.72 -8.00
N PHE A 40 -3.23 -0.39 -8.50
CA PHE A 40 -4.47 -0.96 -7.99
C PHE A 40 -4.70 -2.38 -8.52
N LYS A 41 -5.07 -3.29 -7.61
CA LYS A 41 -5.59 -4.61 -7.98
C LYS A 41 -6.82 -4.94 -7.18
N GLU A 42 -7.76 -5.55 -7.86
CA GLU A 42 -8.99 -6.06 -7.31
C GLU A 42 -8.88 -7.58 -7.09
N PHE A 43 -9.45 -8.04 -5.98
CA PHE A 43 -9.48 -9.43 -5.57
C PHE A 43 -10.90 -9.80 -5.12
N PHE A 44 -11.31 -11.03 -5.43
CA PHE A 44 -12.51 -11.62 -4.85
C PHE A 44 -12.07 -12.66 -3.84
N LEU A 45 -12.27 -12.35 -2.56
CA LEU A 45 -12.01 -13.26 -1.44
C LEU A 45 -13.35 -13.81 -0.98
N ASN A 46 -13.63 -15.07 -1.31
CA ASN A 46 -14.95 -15.68 -1.21
C ASN A 46 -16.03 -14.85 -1.93
N LYS A 47 -16.97 -14.27 -1.18
CA LYS A 47 -18.04 -13.39 -1.70
C LYS A 47 -17.72 -11.89 -1.53
N HIS A 48 -16.54 -11.56 -1.04
CA HIS A 48 -16.14 -10.20 -0.68
C HIS A 48 -15.21 -9.60 -1.73
N LYS A 49 -15.60 -8.44 -2.24
CA LYS A 49 -14.81 -7.65 -3.18
C LYS A 49 -13.76 -6.82 -2.43
N VAL A 50 -12.48 -7.01 -2.71
CA VAL A 50 -11.37 -6.33 -2.04
C VAL A 50 -10.51 -5.60 -3.05
N GLY A 51 -10.18 -4.33 -2.80
CA GLY A 51 -9.27 -3.56 -3.65
C GLY A 51 -8.03 -3.13 -2.88
N ILE A 52 -6.86 -3.24 -3.52
CA ILE A 52 -5.59 -2.90 -2.89
C ILE A 52 -4.74 -2.10 -3.88
N GLY A 53 -4.54 -0.82 -3.59
CA GLY A 53 -3.52 0.03 -4.22
C GLY A 53 -2.18 -0.11 -3.52
N GLN A 54 -1.10 0.08 -4.27
CA GLN A 54 0.25 0.09 -3.72
C GLN A 54 1.08 1.20 -4.38
N ILE A 55 1.86 1.93 -3.57
CA ILE A 55 2.85 2.89 -4.03
C ILE A 55 4.07 2.83 -3.13
N THR A 56 5.22 3.20 -3.68
CA THR A 56 6.46 3.32 -2.91
C THR A 56 6.70 4.79 -2.63
N SER A 57 6.93 5.16 -1.37
CA SER A 57 7.35 6.50 -0.99
C SER A 57 8.36 6.40 0.14
N SER A 58 9.48 7.10 -0.01
CA SER A 58 10.52 7.20 1.03
C SER A 58 10.36 8.44 1.91
N ASN A 59 9.27 9.20 1.71
CA ASN A 59 8.99 10.44 2.43
C ASN A 59 7.68 10.32 3.24
N THR A 60 7.82 10.08 4.55
CA THR A 60 6.69 9.97 5.48
C THR A 60 5.89 11.28 5.58
N GLU A 61 6.51 12.45 5.39
CA GLU A 61 5.78 13.73 5.43
C GLU A 61 4.79 13.88 4.27
N GLU A 62 5.16 13.40 3.08
CA GLU A 62 4.24 13.39 1.94
C GLU A 62 3.03 12.52 2.20
N LEU A 63 3.23 11.36 2.82
CA LEU A 63 2.14 10.46 3.19
C LEU A 63 1.21 11.12 4.22
N ASN A 64 1.77 11.71 5.27
CA ASN A 64 0.98 12.43 6.27
C ASN A 64 0.16 13.57 5.65
N ALA A 65 0.71 14.28 4.66
CA ALA A 65 0.01 15.36 3.97
C ALA A 65 -1.18 14.90 3.12
N VAL A 66 -1.18 13.66 2.60
CA VAL A 66 -2.26 13.10 1.79
C VAL A 66 -3.13 12.08 2.53
N ARG A 67 -2.77 11.72 3.77
CA ARG A 67 -3.42 10.64 4.54
C ARG A 67 -4.93 10.86 4.67
N GLU A 68 -5.35 12.03 5.15
CA GLU A 68 -6.77 12.32 5.41
C GLU A 68 -7.59 12.32 4.12
N SER A 69 -7.09 12.96 3.06
CA SER A 69 -7.78 13.02 1.77
C SER A 69 -7.88 11.64 1.11
N LEU A 70 -6.84 10.80 1.28
CA LEU A 70 -6.83 9.43 0.79
C LEU A 70 -7.80 8.54 1.57
N LEU A 71 -7.81 8.61 2.90
CA LEU A 71 -8.79 7.89 3.73
C LEU A 71 -10.22 8.27 3.34
N HIS A 72 -10.51 9.57 3.23
CA HIS A 72 -11.82 10.03 2.78
C HIS A 72 -12.20 9.47 1.40
N TYR A 73 -11.25 9.44 0.47
CA TYR A 73 -11.46 8.85 -0.85
C TYR A 73 -11.73 7.34 -0.79
N LEU A 74 -10.97 6.58 0.01
CA LEU A 74 -11.19 5.14 0.21
C LEU A 74 -12.60 4.86 0.75
N HIS A 75 -13.06 5.60 1.76
CA HIS A 75 -14.41 5.45 2.31
C HIS A 75 -15.48 5.74 1.26
N LYS A 76 -15.35 6.84 0.52
CA LYS A 76 -16.28 7.19 -0.56
C LYS A 76 -16.34 6.12 -1.66
N LEU A 77 -15.18 5.57 -2.04
CA LEU A 77 -15.09 4.55 -3.08
C LEU A 77 -15.65 3.21 -2.61
N LEU A 78 -15.44 2.86 -1.34
CA LEU A 78 -15.95 1.65 -0.71
C LEU A 78 -17.49 1.60 -0.79
N GLU A 79 -18.15 2.71 -0.48
CA GLU A 79 -19.60 2.85 -0.61
C GLU A 79 -20.05 2.84 -2.07
N LYS A 80 -19.39 3.59 -2.95
CA LYS A 80 -19.80 3.76 -4.35
C LYS A 80 -19.67 2.48 -5.19
N GLN A 81 -18.64 1.68 -4.94
CA GLN A 81 -18.29 0.50 -5.77
C GLN A 81 -18.47 -0.83 -5.05
N ASP A 82 -19.17 -0.83 -3.92
CA ASP A 82 -19.55 -2.02 -3.15
C ASP A 82 -18.37 -2.87 -2.64
N TYR A 83 -17.17 -2.29 -2.52
CA TYR A 83 -16.03 -3.01 -1.92
C TYR A 83 -16.33 -3.37 -0.47
N HIS A 84 -15.84 -4.52 -0.04
CA HIS A 84 -15.87 -4.93 1.36
C HIS A 84 -14.67 -4.36 2.12
N VAL A 85 -13.52 -4.29 1.46
CA VAL A 85 -12.30 -3.66 1.97
C VAL A 85 -11.56 -2.96 0.84
N LEU A 86 -11.10 -1.73 1.11
CA LEU A 86 -10.16 -1.01 0.27
C LEU A 86 -8.91 -0.68 1.07
N MET A 87 -7.74 -0.91 0.49
CA MET A 87 -6.45 -0.59 1.12
C MET A 87 -5.57 0.21 0.18
N MET A 88 -4.84 1.16 0.75
CA MET A 88 -3.66 1.75 0.15
C MET A 88 -2.43 1.34 0.94
N ILE A 89 -1.50 0.66 0.29
CA ILE A 89 -0.21 0.27 0.85
C ILE A 89 0.83 1.31 0.39
N VAL A 90 1.45 1.98 1.35
CA VAL A 90 2.54 2.91 1.10
C VAL A 90 3.81 2.31 1.67
N SER A 91 4.59 1.69 0.80
CA SER A 91 5.83 1.00 1.17
C SER A 91 6.98 2.00 1.28
N ASP A 92 7.71 1.94 2.38
CA ASP A 92 8.94 2.70 2.60
C ASP A 92 10.13 1.72 2.62
N PRO A 93 10.91 1.63 1.53
CA PRO A 93 12.07 0.76 1.45
C PRO A 93 13.15 1.09 2.48
N ARG A 94 13.20 2.33 3.01
CA ARG A 94 14.19 2.75 4.00
C ARG A 94 13.83 2.28 5.41
N ARG A 95 12.53 2.15 5.71
CA ARG A 95 11.99 1.64 6.98
C ARG A 95 11.66 0.15 6.95
N GLU A 96 11.98 -0.53 5.85
CA GLU A 96 11.72 -1.96 5.63
C GLU A 96 10.26 -2.38 5.94
N GLY A 97 9.29 -1.51 5.67
CA GLY A 97 7.90 -1.75 6.04
C GLY A 97 6.93 -0.93 5.19
N SER A 98 5.64 -1.07 5.51
CA SER A 98 4.59 -0.33 4.82
C SER A 98 3.60 0.26 5.79
N GLU A 99 3.18 1.49 5.52
CA GLU A 99 1.97 2.05 6.10
C GLU A 99 0.76 1.62 5.27
N ILE A 100 -0.30 1.20 5.95
CA ILE A 100 -1.52 0.70 5.33
C ILE A 100 -2.66 1.59 5.78
N LEU A 101 -3.25 2.30 4.83
CA LEU A 101 -4.49 3.05 5.00
C LEU A 101 -5.63 2.18 4.50
N PHE A 102 -6.72 2.06 5.25
CA PHE A 102 -7.79 1.15 4.88
C PHE A 102 -9.19 1.68 5.20
N ALA A 103 -10.13 1.35 4.33
CA ALA A 103 -11.56 1.45 4.60
C ALA A 103 -12.17 0.06 4.56
N GLU A 104 -13.10 -0.23 5.47
CA GLU A 104 -13.75 -1.53 5.60
C GLU A 104 -15.26 -1.35 5.82
N LYS A 105 -16.06 -2.31 5.34
CA LYS A 105 -17.50 -2.37 5.63
C LYS A 105 -17.78 -2.94 7.02
N GLU A 106 -17.07 -4.00 7.40
CA GLU A 106 -17.17 -4.61 8.72
C GLU A 106 -16.08 -4.01 9.63
N LYS A 107 -16.49 -3.26 10.64
CA LYS A 107 -15.56 -2.61 11.57
C LYS A 107 -14.72 -3.65 12.32
N GLY A 108 -13.40 -3.45 12.32
CA GLY A 108 -12.42 -4.29 12.99
C GLY A 108 -11.97 -5.51 12.18
N LEU A 109 -12.42 -5.68 10.93
CA LEU A 109 -12.03 -6.82 10.11
C LEU A 109 -10.54 -6.79 9.77
N VAL A 110 -10.03 -5.63 9.34
CA VAL A 110 -8.61 -5.46 9.01
C VAL A 110 -7.75 -5.57 10.27
N ASN A 111 -8.21 -4.99 11.38
CA ASN A 111 -7.55 -5.12 12.69
C ASN A 111 -7.43 -6.60 13.12
N LYS A 112 -8.49 -7.40 12.95
CA LYS A 112 -8.45 -8.86 13.18
C LYS A 112 -7.47 -9.56 12.23
N ALA A 113 -7.45 -9.17 10.94
CA ALA A 113 -6.58 -9.80 9.93
C ALA A 113 -5.09 -9.65 10.26
N PHE A 114 -4.70 -8.50 10.80
CA PHE A 114 -3.31 -8.18 11.11
C PHE A 114 -2.98 -8.23 12.60
N ASN A 115 -3.94 -8.61 13.44
CA ASN A 115 -3.82 -8.62 14.90
C ASN A 115 -3.31 -7.27 15.45
N THR A 116 -3.96 -6.18 15.05
CA THR A 116 -3.61 -4.79 15.45
C THR A 116 -4.82 -4.05 16.02
N ASP A 117 -4.57 -3.01 16.81
CA ASP A 117 -5.61 -2.14 17.39
C ASP A 117 -5.55 -0.74 16.77
N SER A 118 -5.58 -0.64 15.44
CA SER A 118 -5.64 0.66 14.78
C SER A 118 -6.99 1.35 15.02
N ALA A 119 -6.94 2.55 15.61
CA ALA A 119 -8.12 3.40 15.79
C ALA A 119 -8.35 4.39 14.63
N GLU A 120 -7.32 4.66 13.81
CA GLU A 120 -7.32 5.74 12.81
C GLU A 120 -7.41 5.23 11.36
N ASN A 121 -7.89 4.00 11.14
CA ASN A 121 -7.94 3.39 9.80
C ASN A 121 -6.56 3.38 9.09
N SER A 122 -5.48 3.41 9.88
CA SER A 122 -4.08 3.39 9.45
C SER A 122 -3.25 2.49 10.37
N MET A 123 -2.36 1.67 9.80
CA MET A 123 -1.39 0.91 10.58
C MET A 123 -0.05 0.81 9.86
N PHE A 124 1.04 0.79 10.61
CA PHE A 124 2.36 0.48 10.07
C PHE A 124 2.70 -0.98 10.34
N LEU A 125 3.04 -1.73 9.29
CA LEU A 125 3.49 -3.11 9.38
C LEU A 125 4.95 -3.22 8.95
N GLU A 126 5.81 -3.54 9.91
CA GLU A 126 7.23 -3.80 9.68
C GLU A 126 7.43 -5.12 8.91
N GLY A 127 8.39 -5.15 7.99
CA GLY A 127 8.69 -6.30 7.14
C GLY A 127 7.66 -6.58 6.04
N VAL A 128 6.55 -5.83 5.98
CA VAL A 128 5.52 -6.00 4.96
C VAL A 128 5.84 -5.13 3.75
N ILE A 129 6.14 -5.78 2.63
CA ILE A 129 6.53 -5.13 1.36
C ILE A 129 5.71 -5.70 0.18
N SER A 130 5.22 -6.94 0.31
CA SER A 130 4.56 -7.68 -0.77
C SER A 130 3.07 -7.89 -0.52
N ARG A 131 2.22 -7.13 -1.23
CA ARG A 131 0.75 -7.32 -1.25
C ARG A 131 0.34 -8.79 -1.42
N LYS A 132 0.90 -9.50 -2.41
CA LYS A 132 0.48 -10.88 -2.75
C LYS A 132 0.85 -11.91 -1.70
N LYS A 133 2.01 -11.76 -1.06
CA LYS A 133 2.52 -12.74 -0.10
C LYS A 133 2.11 -12.44 1.34
N GLN A 134 1.87 -11.17 1.66
CA GLN A 134 1.79 -10.71 3.06
C GLN A 134 0.52 -9.94 3.40
N ILE A 135 -0.33 -9.58 2.44
CA ILE A 135 -1.59 -8.86 2.72
C ILE A 135 -2.79 -9.74 2.35
N VAL A 136 -2.83 -10.21 1.10
CA VAL A 136 -3.94 -11.03 0.59
C VAL A 136 -4.18 -12.29 1.43
N PRO A 137 -3.16 -13.07 1.86
CA PRO A 137 -3.41 -14.25 2.68
C PRO A 137 -4.05 -13.95 4.03
N PHE A 138 -3.64 -12.88 4.72
CA PHE A 138 -4.21 -12.49 6.02
C PHE A 138 -5.67 -12.07 5.88
N LEU A 139 -6.00 -11.27 4.86
CA LEU A 139 -7.39 -10.91 4.58
C LEU A 139 -8.24 -12.15 4.29
N ASN A 140 -7.70 -13.12 3.56
CA ASN A 140 -8.41 -14.36 3.26
C ASN A 140 -8.69 -15.23 4.50
N THR A 141 -7.94 -15.07 5.59
CA THR A 141 -8.20 -15.82 6.84
C THR A 141 -9.41 -15.29 7.61
N VAL A 142 -9.72 -14.00 7.49
CA VAL A 142 -10.84 -13.37 8.21
C VAL A 142 -12.10 -13.22 7.35
N LEU A 143 -11.95 -13.23 6.02
CA LEU A 143 -13.06 -13.13 5.05
C LEU A 143 -13.63 -14.50 4.64
N GLN A 144 -13.41 -15.54 5.45
CA GLN A 144 -13.88 -16.92 5.19
C GLN A 144 -15.40 -17.04 5.13
#